data_AF-A0A1X7UFI3-F1
#
_entry.id   AF-A0A1X7UFI3-F1
#
_cell.length_a   1.000
_cell.length_b   1.000
_cell.length_c   1.000
_cell.angle_alpha   90.00
_cell.angle_beta   90.00
_cell.angle_gamma   90.00
#
_symmetry.space_group_name_H-M   'P 1'
#
loop_
_entity.id
_entity.type
_entity.pdbx_description
1 polymer ?
#
loop_
_entity_poly.entity_id
_entity_poly.type
_entity_poly.pdbx_seq_one_letter_code
_entity_poly.pdbx_strand_id
1 'polypeptide(L)'
;MMAAVTTNIVNGIPFPVLVDQAKYDALRDFPLRSDDFFLVTHIKSGTTWLQQISKLVKIKGEKTFIKDEDKHIFETCPWFEVIGKEAAMSVPSPRLFKTHLPYHMIPGGDPASSVAKFIYVARNPKDVAVSLYHHSRLLTHCEFDGDWDCFFELFMEGKCEMGSWFDHVSDWWKHRDAENILFLSMRT
;
A
#
# COMPACT_ATOMS: atom_id res chain seq x y z
N MET A 1 -15.97 -8.47 -24.80
CA MET A 1 -14.64 -8.08 -24.28
C MET A 1 -14.81 -7.96 -22.77
N MET A 2 -14.06 -8.70 -21.95
CA MET A 2 -14.12 -8.50 -20.50
C MET A 2 -13.52 -7.12 -20.20
N ALA A 3 -14.25 -6.28 -19.47
CA ALA A 3 -13.72 -5.00 -18.98
C ALA A 3 -12.48 -5.31 -18.11
N ALA A 4 -11.32 -4.79 -18.49
CA ALA A 4 -10.08 -5.02 -17.77
C ALA A 4 -9.65 -3.71 -17.11
N VAL A 5 -9.15 -3.79 -15.88
CA VAL A 5 -8.48 -2.65 -15.25
C VAL A 5 -7.10 -2.52 -15.89
N THR A 6 -6.75 -1.35 -16.41
CA THR A 6 -5.42 -1.12 -17.01
C THR A 6 -4.35 -1.19 -15.91
N THR A 7 -3.48 -2.21 -15.98
CA THR A 7 -2.43 -2.49 -14.98
C THR A 7 -1.15 -2.98 -15.64
N ASN A 8 0.00 -2.74 -15.00
CA ASN A 8 1.25 -3.43 -15.33
C ASN A 8 1.34 -4.74 -14.55
N ILE A 9 1.92 -5.79 -15.13
CA ILE A 9 2.18 -7.04 -14.40
C ILE A 9 3.62 -7.00 -13.86
N VAL A 10 3.75 -7.05 -12.52
CA VAL A 10 5.04 -7.09 -11.81
C VAL A 10 5.07 -8.37 -10.98
N ASN A 11 6.03 -9.25 -11.25
CA ASN A 11 6.12 -10.58 -10.64
C ASN A 11 4.79 -11.38 -10.68
N GLY A 12 4.01 -11.23 -11.75
CA GLY A 12 2.72 -11.91 -11.90
C GLY A 12 1.55 -11.24 -11.18
N ILE A 13 1.77 -10.08 -10.54
CA ILE A 13 0.73 -9.33 -9.81
C ILE A 13 0.36 -8.07 -10.59
N PRO A 14 -0.94 -7.74 -10.70
CA PRO A 14 -1.40 -6.48 -11.32
C PRO A 14 -1.07 -5.28 -10.42
N PHE A 15 -0.25 -4.36 -10.93
CA PHE A 15 0.13 -3.09 -10.31
C PHE A 15 -0.49 -1.91 -11.09
N PRO A 16 -0.68 -0.76 -10.45
CA PRO A 16 -1.06 0.46 -11.16
C PRO A 16 0.01 0.80 -12.22
N VAL A 17 -0.42 1.41 -13.33
CA VAL A 17 0.44 1.77 -14.49
C VAL A 17 1.67 2.62 -14.14
N LEU A 18 1.70 3.21 -12.94
CA LEU A 18 2.81 4.00 -12.39
C LEU A 18 4.02 3.16 -11.94
N VAL A 19 3.83 1.84 -11.82
CA VAL A 19 4.85 0.88 -11.35
C VAL A 19 5.02 -0.20 -12.40
N ASP A 20 6.23 -0.35 -12.92
CA ASP A 20 6.61 -1.44 -13.81
C ASP A 20 7.65 -2.35 -13.15
N GLN A 21 8.03 -3.42 -13.84
CA GLN A 21 8.98 -4.40 -13.34
C GLN A 21 10.34 -3.76 -13.03
N ALA A 22 10.83 -2.85 -13.88
CA ALA A 22 12.12 -2.21 -13.70
C ALA A 22 12.15 -1.29 -12.46
N LYS A 23 11.08 -0.51 -12.24
CA LYS A 23 10.92 0.33 -11.06
C LYS A 23 10.85 -0.53 -9.79
N TYR A 24 10.14 -1.65 -9.82
CA TYR A 24 10.11 -2.58 -8.69
C TYR A 24 11.49 -3.23 -8.43
N ASP A 25 12.17 -3.71 -9.48
CA ASP A 25 13.47 -4.36 -9.33
C ASP A 25 14.52 -3.43 -8.71
N ALA A 26 14.47 -2.13 -9.04
CA ALA A 26 15.33 -1.11 -8.43
C ALA A 26 15.07 -0.92 -6.92
N LEU A 27 13.90 -1.28 -6.41
CA LEU A 27 13.59 -1.16 -4.98
C LEU A 27 14.11 -2.32 -4.14
N ARG A 28 14.44 -3.47 -4.76
CA ARG A 28 14.74 -4.73 -4.04
C ARG A 28 15.94 -4.64 -3.10
N ASP A 29 16.91 -3.80 -3.43
CA ASP A 29 18.11 -3.52 -2.64
C ASP A 29 18.02 -2.17 -1.90
N PHE A 30 16.81 -1.63 -1.71
CA PHE A 30 16.62 -0.40 -0.95
C PHE A 30 17.19 -0.53 0.47
N PRO A 31 18.07 0.39 0.90
CA PRO A 31 18.71 0.31 2.21
C PRO A 31 17.71 0.70 3.32
N LEU A 32 17.13 -0.32 3.94
CA LEU A 32 16.25 -0.18 5.10
C LEU A 32 17.01 0.33 6.32
N ARG A 33 16.31 1.09 7.16
CA ARG A 33 16.83 1.68 8.39
C ARG A 33 15.95 1.33 9.58
N SER A 34 16.51 1.38 10.78
CA SER A 34 15.77 1.10 12.02
C SER A 34 14.70 2.14 12.36
N ASP A 35 14.79 3.33 11.74
CA ASP A 35 13.82 4.43 11.84
C ASP A 35 12.84 4.51 10.66
N ASP A 36 12.77 3.46 9.84
CA ASP A 36 11.77 3.33 8.78
C ASP A 36 10.46 2.74 9.31
N PHE A 37 9.36 3.34 8.86
CA PHE A 37 8.01 2.87 9.11
C PHE A 37 7.26 2.69 7.80
N PHE A 38 6.75 1.49 7.56
CA PHE A 38 5.91 1.16 6.41
C PHE A 38 4.46 0.96 6.86
N LEU A 39 3.57 1.78 6.31
CA LEU A 39 2.13 1.69 6.45
C LEU A 39 1.61 0.78 5.34
N VAL A 40 1.30 -0.46 5.70
CA VAL A 40 0.96 -1.51 4.75
C VAL A 40 -0.53 -1.76 4.76
N THR A 41 -1.13 -1.80 3.58
CA THR A 41 -2.54 -2.16 3.43
C THR A 41 -2.72 -2.82 2.08
N HIS A 42 -3.62 -3.80 1.94
CA HIS A 42 -4.25 -4.00 0.64
C HIS A 42 -5.02 -2.71 0.27
N ILE A 43 -5.04 -2.35 -1.01
CA ILE A 43 -5.71 -1.14 -1.48
C ILE A 43 -7.16 -1.07 -0.93
N LYS A 44 -7.60 0.14 -0.58
CA LYS A 44 -8.93 0.46 0.01
C LYS A 44 -9.20 -0.08 1.42
N SER A 45 -8.17 -0.55 2.13
CA SER A 45 -8.30 -1.03 3.52
C SER A 45 -8.09 0.06 4.58
N GLY A 46 -8.17 1.36 4.23
CA GLY A 46 -8.00 2.46 5.17
C GLY A 46 -6.62 3.13 5.19
N THR A 47 -5.88 3.05 4.09
CA THR A 47 -4.53 3.64 3.95
C THR A 47 -4.48 5.12 4.31
N THR A 48 -5.41 5.93 3.78
CA THR A 48 -5.47 7.38 4.06
C THR A 48 -5.67 7.66 5.54
N TRP A 49 -6.54 6.88 6.21
CA TRP A 49 -6.78 7.00 7.65
C TRP A 49 -5.52 6.68 8.46
N LEU A 50 -4.85 5.58 8.14
CA LEU A 50 -3.60 5.20 8.79
C LEU A 50 -2.50 6.25 8.57
N GLN A 51 -2.35 6.76 7.34
CA GLN A 51 -1.39 7.82 7.01
C GLN A 51 -1.62 9.08 7.86
N GLN A 52 -2.87 9.51 8.05
CA GLN A 52 -3.19 10.68 8.88
C GLN A 52 -2.88 10.43 10.37
N ILE A 53 -3.23 9.26 10.91
CA ILE A 53 -2.89 8.90 12.30
C ILE A 53 -1.37 8.90 12.48
N SER A 54 -0.63 8.22 11.59
CA SER A 54 0.83 8.13 11.68
C SER A 54 1.50 9.49 11.53
N LYS A 55 0.97 10.38 10.68
CA LYS A 55 1.42 11.77 10.59
C LYS A 55 1.27 12.49 11.94
N LEU A 56 0.10 12.42 12.57
CA LEU A 56 -0.17 13.06 13.86
C LEU A 56 0.71 12.49 14.99
N VAL A 57 0.92 11.18 15.02
CA VAL A 57 1.81 10.51 15.98
C VAL A 57 3.27 10.96 15.79
N LYS A 58 3.74 11.01 14.54
CA LYS A 58 5.12 11.43 14.21
C LYS A 58 5.43 12.85 14.71
N ILE A 59 4.45 13.76 14.64
CA ILE A 59 4.58 15.14 15.14
C ILE A 59 4.15 15.29 16.61
N LYS A 60 3.89 14.20 17.32
CA LYS A 60 3.44 14.19 18.74
C LYS A 60 2.19 15.06 19.01
N GLY A 61 1.33 15.23 18.00
CA GLY A 61 0.16 16.10 18.09
C GLY A 61 0.46 17.60 18.29
N GLU A 62 1.71 18.04 18.07
CA GLU A 62 2.10 19.43 18.22
C GLU A 62 1.49 20.28 17.08
N LYS A 63 0.58 21.20 17.46
CA LYS A 63 -0.13 22.10 16.52
C LYS A 63 0.78 23.11 15.81
N THR A 64 2.04 23.23 16.20
CA THR A 64 2.98 24.26 15.73
C THR A 64 3.51 24.03 14.31
N PHE A 65 3.16 22.90 13.66
CA PHE A 65 3.51 22.60 12.27
C PHE A 65 2.31 22.63 11.30
N ILE A 66 1.51 23.69 11.39
CA ILE A 66 0.59 24.14 10.32
C ILE A 66 1.35 24.40 8.99
N LYS A 67 2.70 24.40 8.98
CA LYS A 67 3.50 24.43 7.74
C LYS A 67 3.38 23.16 6.87
N ASP A 68 2.95 22.04 7.45
CA ASP A 68 2.72 20.77 6.74
C ASP A 68 1.21 20.47 6.54
N GLU A 69 0.30 21.37 6.93
CA GLU A 69 -1.13 21.22 6.61
C GLU A 69 -1.37 21.33 5.09
N ASP A 70 -0.62 22.21 4.41
CA ASP A 70 -0.70 22.39 2.96
C ASP A 70 -0.02 21.27 2.17
N LYS A 71 0.85 20.48 2.81
CA LYS A 71 1.54 19.38 2.13
C LYS A 71 0.59 18.24 1.87
N HIS A 72 0.58 17.78 0.63
CA HIS A 72 -0.23 16.65 0.23
C HIS A 72 0.19 15.38 1.00
N ILE A 73 -0.75 14.46 1.24
CA ILE A 73 -0.48 13.23 2.01
C ILE A 73 0.67 12.40 1.40
N PHE A 74 0.87 12.50 0.08
CA PHE A 74 1.97 11.86 -0.65
C PHE A 74 3.34 12.46 -0.36
N GLU A 75 3.42 13.71 0.13
CA GLU A 75 4.70 14.32 0.51
C GLU A 75 5.13 13.90 1.92
N THR A 76 4.16 13.68 2.80
CA THR A 76 4.42 13.34 4.21
C THR A 76 4.51 11.83 4.44
N CYS A 77 3.84 11.04 3.61
CA CYS A 77 3.88 9.58 3.60
C CYS A 77 3.78 9.07 2.15
N PRO A 78 4.89 9.12 1.39
CA PRO A 78 4.89 8.76 -0.02
C PRO A 78 4.58 7.28 -0.26
N TRP A 79 4.05 7.02 -1.46
CA TRP A 79 3.79 5.67 -1.95
C TRP A 79 5.10 5.04 -2.44
N PHE A 80 5.65 4.16 -1.61
CA PHE A 80 7.01 3.61 -1.76
C PHE A 80 7.31 3.09 -3.17
N GLU A 81 6.47 2.19 -3.66
CA GLU A 81 6.64 1.57 -4.98
C GLU A 81 6.39 2.52 -6.16
N VAL A 82 5.72 3.67 -5.94
CA VAL A 82 5.47 4.66 -7.00
C VAL A 82 6.58 5.70 -7.09
N ILE A 83 7.09 6.18 -5.95
CA ILE A 83 8.11 7.24 -5.93
C ILE A 83 9.48 6.73 -6.40
N GLY A 84 9.74 5.43 -6.30
CA GLY A 84 11.01 4.83 -6.71
C GLY A 84 12.14 5.03 -5.69
N LYS A 85 13.26 4.35 -5.93
CA LYS A 85 14.37 4.20 -4.98
C LYS A 85 15.01 5.54 -4.61
N GLU A 86 15.35 6.35 -5.62
CA GLU A 86 16.08 7.60 -5.46
C GLU A 86 15.29 8.62 -4.63
N ALA A 87 13.99 8.76 -4.93
CA ALA A 87 13.10 9.62 -4.18
C ALA A 87 12.89 9.08 -2.75
N ALA A 88 12.75 7.76 -2.58
CA ALA A 88 12.59 7.14 -1.26
C ALA A 88 13.83 7.32 -0.38
N MET A 89 15.03 7.31 -0.97
CA MET A 89 16.28 7.62 -0.27
C MET A 89 16.36 9.07 0.19
N SER A 90 15.68 9.99 -0.50
CA SER A 90 15.67 11.43 -0.19
C SER A 90 14.65 11.82 0.89
N VAL A 91 13.80 10.88 1.34
CA VAL A 91 12.83 11.15 2.42
C VAL A 91 13.56 11.34 3.76
N PRO A 92 13.28 12.43 4.50
CA PRO A 92 13.95 12.70 5.77
C PRO A 92 13.50 11.76 6.89
N SER A 93 14.44 11.47 7.79
CA SER A 93 14.21 10.65 8.98
C SER A 93 13.32 11.31 10.04
N PRO A 94 12.53 10.53 10.81
CA PRO A 94 12.22 9.11 10.57
C PRO A 94 11.37 8.95 9.30
N ARG A 95 11.70 7.98 8.45
CA ARG A 95 11.02 7.83 7.15
C ARG A 95 9.69 7.12 7.34
N LEU A 96 8.63 7.69 6.76
CA LEU A 96 7.29 7.14 6.82
C LEU A 96 6.81 6.90 5.39
N PHE A 97 6.56 5.64 5.04
CA PHE A 97 6.11 5.23 3.71
C PHE A 97 4.75 4.59 3.80
N LYS A 98 3.91 4.73 2.77
CA LYS A 98 2.82 3.79 2.53
C LYS A 98 3.24 2.79 1.45
N THR A 99 2.70 1.58 1.52
CA THR A 99 2.90 0.58 0.49
C THR A 99 1.71 -0.38 0.39
N HIS A 100 1.51 -0.90 -0.81
CA HIS A 100 0.58 -1.98 -1.12
C HIS A 100 1.32 -3.25 -1.56
N LEU A 101 2.64 -3.31 -1.34
CA LEU A 101 3.43 -4.48 -1.67
C LEU A 101 2.99 -5.71 -0.84
N PRO A 102 2.80 -6.87 -1.49
CA PRO A 102 2.70 -8.15 -0.80
C PRO A 102 3.91 -8.40 0.10
N TYR A 103 3.72 -9.23 1.12
CA TYR A 103 4.74 -9.52 2.13
C TYR A 103 6.10 -9.91 1.52
N HIS A 104 6.09 -10.81 0.53
CA HIS A 104 7.28 -11.33 -0.13
C HIS A 104 7.95 -10.36 -1.12
N MET A 105 7.35 -9.18 -1.35
CA MET A 105 7.88 -8.14 -2.25
C MET A 105 8.48 -6.94 -1.51
N ILE A 106 8.41 -6.91 -0.17
CA ILE A 106 9.11 -5.91 0.62
C ILE A 106 10.62 -6.08 0.44
N PRO A 107 11.40 -5.00 0.25
CA PRO A 107 12.85 -5.09 0.08
C PRO A 107 13.56 -5.48 1.38
N GLY A 108 14.80 -5.96 1.27
CA GLY A 108 15.62 -6.28 2.44
C GLY A 108 15.37 -7.66 3.06
N GLY A 109 14.68 -8.56 2.36
CA GLY A 109 14.50 -9.95 2.78
C GLY A 109 13.19 -10.17 3.51
N ASP A 110 13.21 -10.98 4.57
CA ASP A 110 12.03 -11.31 5.37
C ASP A 110 11.57 -10.10 6.22
N PRO A 111 10.35 -9.54 6.00
CA PRO A 111 9.82 -8.45 6.81
C PRO A 111 9.78 -8.73 8.31
N ALA A 112 9.52 -9.96 8.75
CA ALA A 112 9.48 -10.30 10.18
C ALA A 112 10.87 -10.24 10.85
N SER A 113 11.93 -10.32 10.05
CA SER A 113 13.32 -10.24 10.50
C SER A 113 13.98 -8.88 10.17
N SER A 114 13.19 -7.92 9.68
CA SER A 114 13.68 -6.63 9.19
C SER A 114 13.98 -5.63 10.31
N VAL A 115 14.94 -4.72 10.05
CA VAL A 115 15.21 -3.56 10.93
C VAL A 115 14.09 -2.52 10.89
N ALA A 116 13.32 -2.47 9.79
CA ALA A 116 12.20 -1.55 9.63
C ALA A 116 10.97 -2.03 10.41
N LYS A 117 10.03 -1.11 10.67
CA LYS A 117 8.77 -1.41 11.35
C LYS A 117 7.60 -1.32 10.39
N PHE A 118 6.63 -2.22 10.55
CA PHE A 118 5.46 -2.32 9.68
C PHE A 118 4.18 -2.15 10.49
N ILE A 119 3.25 -1.35 9.98
CA ILE A 119 1.89 -1.25 10.51
C ILE A 119 0.95 -1.70 9.40
N TYR A 120 0.38 -2.89 9.56
CA TYR A 120 -0.58 -3.45 8.62
C TYR A 120 -2.01 -3.12 9.05
N VAL A 121 -2.88 -2.68 8.13
CA VAL A 121 -4.33 -2.59 8.37
C VAL A 121 -5.08 -3.49 7.39
N ALA A 122 -5.84 -4.45 7.94
CA ALA A 122 -6.82 -5.23 7.20
C ALA A 122 -8.22 -4.59 7.32
N ARG A 123 -9.03 -4.77 6.27
CA ARG A 123 -10.46 -4.43 6.27
C ARG A 123 -11.25 -5.61 5.69
N ASN A 124 -12.49 -5.79 6.12
CA ASN A 124 -13.38 -6.82 5.60
C ASN A 124 -13.39 -6.83 4.05
N PRO A 125 -13.19 -7.98 3.39
CA PRO A 125 -13.06 -8.04 1.93
C PRO A 125 -14.30 -7.57 1.19
N LYS A 126 -15.49 -7.72 1.79
CA LYS A 126 -16.75 -7.25 1.19
C LYS A 126 -16.76 -5.72 1.06
N ASP A 127 -16.30 -5.03 2.10
CA ASP A 127 -16.21 -3.57 2.11
C ASP A 127 -15.09 -3.07 1.19
N VAL A 128 -13.99 -3.83 1.12
CA VAL A 128 -12.87 -3.54 0.19
C VAL A 128 -13.34 -3.65 -1.25
N ALA A 129 -14.05 -4.73 -1.62
CA ALA A 129 -14.54 -4.94 -2.98
C ALA A 129 -15.45 -3.78 -3.43
N VAL A 130 -16.43 -3.39 -2.61
CA VAL A 130 -17.32 -2.25 -2.91
C VAL A 130 -16.52 -0.95 -3.05
N SER A 131 -15.59 -0.70 -2.14
CA SER A 131 -14.77 0.52 -2.18
C SER A 131 -13.84 0.57 -3.39
N LEU A 132 -13.29 -0.57 -3.82
CA LEU A 132 -12.41 -0.66 -4.98
C LEU A 132 -13.20 -0.54 -6.29
N TYR A 133 -14.40 -1.12 -6.39
CA TYR A 133 -15.29 -0.93 -7.54
C TYR A 133 -15.54 0.55 -7.84
N HIS A 134 -15.97 1.31 -6.84
CA HIS A 134 -16.21 2.74 -7.01
C HIS A 134 -14.91 3.51 -7.29
N HIS A 135 -13.78 3.08 -6.72
CA HIS A 135 -12.50 3.70 -6.98
C HIS A 135 -12.05 3.51 -8.44
N SER A 136 -12.11 2.29 -8.96
CA SER A 136 -11.71 1.96 -10.34
C SER A 136 -12.54 2.70 -11.38
N ARG A 137 -13.81 3.01 -11.08
CA ARG A 137 -14.67 3.82 -11.96
C ARG A 137 -14.38 5.33 -11.92
N LEU A 138 -13.74 5.81 -10.87
CA LEU A 138 -13.37 7.23 -10.72
C LEU A 138 -11.97 7.52 -11.29
N LEU A 139 -11.10 6.52 -11.35
CA LEU A 139 -9.74 6.69 -11.84
C LEU A 139 -9.70 6.61 -13.36
N THR A 140 -9.42 7.74 -13.99
CA THR A 140 -9.32 7.87 -15.46
C THR A 140 -8.28 6.95 -16.10
N HIS A 141 -7.26 6.53 -15.35
CA HIS A 141 -6.22 5.63 -15.83
C HIS A 141 -6.52 4.13 -15.62
N CYS A 142 -7.59 3.78 -14.90
CA CYS A 142 -8.00 2.39 -14.73
C CYS A 142 -8.86 1.89 -15.90
N GLU A 143 -9.44 2.79 -16.70
CA GLU A 143 -10.29 2.52 -17.89
C GLU A 143 -11.41 1.48 -17.68
N PHE A 144 -11.80 1.22 -16.43
CA PHE A 144 -12.79 0.20 -16.11
C PHE A 144 -14.21 0.70 -16.37
N ASP A 145 -14.90 0.06 -17.31
CA ASP A 145 -16.28 0.36 -17.72
C ASP A 145 -17.31 -0.73 -17.38
N GLY A 146 -16.88 -1.79 -16.68
CA GLY A 146 -17.73 -2.91 -16.26
C GLY A 146 -18.71 -2.58 -15.14
N ASP A 147 -19.70 -3.46 -14.97
CA ASP A 147 -20.65 -3.41 -13.85
C ASP A 147 -20.07 -4.07 -12.57
N TRP A 148 -20.91 -4.12 -11.53
CA TRP A 148 -20.51 -4.70 -10.25
C TRP A 148 -20.20 -6.20 -10.36
N ASP A 149 -20.99 -6.97 -11.10
CA ASP A 149 -20.81 -8.42 -11.20
C ASP A 149 -19.49 -8.75 -11.89
N CYS A 150 -19.17 -8.06 -12.98
CA CYS A 150 -17.87 -8.15 -13.64
C CYS A 150 -16.72 -7.79 -12.70
N PHE A 151 -16.85 -6.68 -11.95
CA PHE A 151 -15.82 -6.29 -10.99
C PHE A 151 -15.64 -7.32 -9.87
N PHE A 152 -16.73 -7.87 -9.35
CA PHE A 152 -16.69 -8.84 -8.27
C PHE A 152 -16.00 -10.14 -8.70
N GLU A 153 -16.23 -10.61 -9.93
CA GLU A 153 -15.48 -11.73 -10.51
C GLU A 153 -13.97 -11.43 -10.57
N LEU A 154 -13.59 -10.26 -11.10
CA LEU A 154 -12.17 -9.85 -11.14
C LEU A 154 -11.54 -9.79 -9.75
N PHE A 155 -12.27 -9.28 -8.75
CA PHE A 155 -11.81 -9.21 -7.36
C PHE A 155 -11.60 -10.60 -6.77
N MET A 156 -12.54 -11.52 -6.99
CA MET A 156 -12.46 -12.91 -6.52
C MET A 156 -11.32 -13.69 -7.19
N GLU A 157 -11.02 -13.38 -8.45
CA GLU A 157 -9.90 -13.98 -9.20
C GLU A 157 -8.55 -13.30 -8.92
N GLY A 158 -8.50 -12.24 -8.10
CA GLY A 158 -7.27 -11.50 -7.81
C GLY A 158 -6.71 -10.74 -9.01
N LYS A 159 -7.57 -10.37 -9.97
CA LYS A 159 -7.23 -9.63 -11.20
C LYS A 159 -7.42 -8.12 -11.08
N CYS A 160 -7.82 -7.62 -9.90
CA CYS A 160 -7.85 -6.19 -9.60
C CYS A 160 -6.45 -5.66 -9.23
N GLU A 161 -6.27 -4.34 -9.26
CA GLU A 161 -5.04 -3.69 -8.81
C GLU A 161 -4.61 -4.18 -7.41
N MET A 162 -3.31 -4.48 -7.28
CA MET A 162 -2.65 -5.10 -6.13
C MET A 162 -2.99 -6.57 -5.87
N GLY A 163 -3.71 -7.21 -6.80
CA GLY A 163 -3.90 -8.66 -6.85
C GLY A 163 -4.97 -9.18 -5.89
N SER A 164 -4.74 -10.39 -5.38
CA SER A 164 -5.63 -11.08 -4.47
C SER A 164 -5.58 -10.46 -3.06
N TRP A 165 -6.72 -9.90 -2.62
CA TRP A 165 -6.88 -9.46 -1.23
C TRP A 165 -6.62 -10.61 -0.24
N PHE A 166 -7.05 -11.82 -0.58
CA PHE A 166 -6.95 -13.00 0.29
C PHE A 166 -5.49 -13.38 0.53
N ASP A 167 -4.69 -13.46 -0.53
CA ASP A 167 -3.27 -13.81 -0.43
C ASP A 167 -2.51 -12.69 0.29
N HIS A 168 -2.80 -11.43 -0.08
CA HIS A 168 -2.17 -10.27 0.53
C HIS A 168 -2.40 -10.23 2.06
N VAL A 169 -3.66 -10.36 2.51
CA VAL A 169 -3.97 -10.33 3.95
C VAL A 169 -3.44 -11.58 4.67
N SER A 170 -3.59 -12.76 4.05
CA SER A 170 -3.16 -14.03 4.66
C SER A 170 -1.65 -14.04 4.92
N ASP A 171 -0.85 -13.60 3.95
CA ASP A 171 0.60 -13.59 4.10
C ASP A 171 1.08 -12.64 5.19
N TRP A 172 0.52 -11.43 5.28
CA TRP A 172 0.82 -10.52 6.38
C TRP A 172 0.29 -11.04 7.72
N TRP A 173 -0.88 -11.67 7.75
CA TRP A 173 -1.48 -12.22 8.97
C TRP A 173 -0.67 -13.36 9.59
N LYS A 174 -0.05 -14.22 8.77
CA LYS A 174 0.82 -15.32 9.24
C LYS A 174 1.98 -14.81 10.10
N HIS A 175 2.44 -13.59 9.86
CA HIS A 175 3.62 -12.98 10.51
C HIS A 175 3.26 -11.88 11.52
N ARG A 176 1.97 -11.72 11.83
CA ARG A 176 1.46 -10.64 12.70
C ARG A 176 2.04 -10.61 14.12
N ASP A 177 2.59 -11.73 14.58
CA ASP A 177 3.13 -11.87 15.93
C ASP A 177 4.62 -11.48 16.02
N ALA A 178 5.24 -11.06 14.90
CA ALA A 178 6.61 -10.54 14.88
C ALA A 178 6.71 -9.18 15.59
N GLU A 179 7.82 -8.96 16.32
CA GLU A 179 7.98 -7.77 17.19
C GLU A 179 7.94 -6.43 16.43
N ASN A 180 8.32 -6.43 15.15
CA ASN A 180 8.36 -5.25 14.30
C ASN A 180 7.10 -5.07 13.42
N ILE A 181 6.06 -5.91 13.60
CA ILE A 181 4.82 -5.86 12.83
C ILE A 181 3.64 -5.59 13.77
N LEU A 182 2.95 -4.48 13.57
CA LEU A 182 1.65 -4.20 14.21
C LEU A 182 0.52 -4.49 13.22
N PHE A 183 -0.29 -5.50 13.50
CA PHE A 183 -1.46 -5.84 12.68
C PHE A 183 -2.75 -5.27 13.27
N LEU A 184 -3.43 -4.43 12.51
CA LEU A 184 -4.68 -3.77 12.88
C LEU A 184 -5.83 -4.23 11.98
N SER A 185 -7.06 -4.08 12.48
CA SER A 185 -8.27 -4.29 11.69
C SER A 185 -9.16 -3.04 11.72
N MET A 186 -9.58 -2.58 10.55
CA MET A 186 -10.59 -1.54 10.41
C MET A 186 -11.98 -2.19 10.49
N ARG A 187 -12.75 -1.80 11.49
CA ARG A 187 -14.16 -2.19 11.64
C ARG A 187 -15.03 -1.06 11.10
N THR A 188 -15.88 -1.37 10.12
CA THR A 188 -16.93 -0.49 9.59
C THR A 188 -18.29 -1.09 9.86
#